data_AF-A0A661M6V5-F1
#
_entry.id   AF-A0A661M6V5-F1
#
_cell.length_a   1.000
_cell.length_b   1.000
_cell.length_c   1.000
_cell.angle_alpha   90.00
_cell.angle_beta   90.00
_cell.angle_gamma   90.00
#
_symmetry.space_group_name_H-M   'P 1'
#
loop_
_entity.id
_entity.type
_entity.pdbx_description
1 polymer ?
#
loop_
_entity_poly.entity_id
_entity_poly.type
_entity_poly.pdbx_seq_one_letter_code
_entity_poly.pdbx_strand_id
1 'polypeptide(L)'
;MKKRILNIRLSDIFRATLAEDCGNEGYIGIASDGSAYHVVAPVDRQLASGLIPMAKPSNGTPFGGYKGWHYFCCLTHRNDKHSHARARQYRIEKARENAWLIEKWAKDLDIEIEVVDDMSPLG
;
A
#
# COMPACT_ATOMS: atom_id res chain seq x y z
N MET A 1 19.29 14.13 -16.39
CA MET A 1 18.08 14.61 -15.69
C MET A 1 18.21 14.23 -14.23
N LYS A 2 17.86 15.11 -13.28
CA LYS A 2 17.78 14.70 -11.87
C LYS A 2 16.65 13.68 -11.74
N LYS A 3 16.93 12.53 -11.13
CA LYS A 3 15.91 11.53 -10.81
C LYS A 3 14.92 12.18 -9.82
N ARG A 4 13.62 12.03 -10.09
CA ARG A 4 12.57 12.65 -9.28
C ARG A 4 12.26 11.72 -8.12
N ILE A 5 12.36 12.23 -6.90
CA ILE A 5 11.98 11.49 -5.70
C ILE A 5 10.46 11.61 -5.53
N LEU A 6 9.78 10.48 -5.47
CA LEU A 6 8.34 10.41 -5.20
C LEU A 6 8.11 10.37 -3.68
N ASN A 7 7.44 11.38 -3.15
CA ASN A 7 7.09 11.44 -1.74
C ASN A 7 5.77 10.72 -1.47
N ILE A 8 5.77 9.70 -0.62
CA ILE A 8 4.57 8.97 -0.20
C ILE A 8 4.32 9.23 1.28
N ARG A 9 3.07 9.49 1.67
CA ARG A 9 2.72 9.73 3.08
C ARG A 9 2.56 8.43 3.84
N LEU A 10 3.10 8.37 5.06
CA LEU A 10 2.90 7.22 5.94
C LEU A 10 1.42 7.02 6.28
N SER A 11 0.63 8.09 6.40
CA SER A 11 -0.81 8.03 6.60
C SER A 11 -1.56 7.32 5.46
N ASP A 12 -1.08 7.45 4.21
CA ASP A 12 -1.66 6.76 3.06
C ASP A 12 -1.27 5.27 3.02
N ILE A 13 -0.04 4.93 3.40
CA ILE A 13 0.37 3.54 3.62
C ILE A 13 -0.43 2.91 4.77
N PHE A 14 -0.67 3.66 5.83
CA PHE A 14 -1.53 3.23 6.93
C PHE A 14 -2.95 2.92 6.44
N ARG A 15 -3.54 3.76 5.59
CA ARG A 15 -4.86 3.50 4.98
C ARG A 15 -4.89 2.18 4.21
N ALA A 16 -3.83 1.83 3.49
CA ALA A 16 -3.70 0.56 2.78
C ALA A 16 -3.31 -0.65 3.67
N THR A 17 -2.81 -0.40 4.88
CA THR A 17 -2.44 -1.46 5.84
C THR A 17 -3.69 -1.95 6.56
N LEU A 18 -4.38 -2.94 5.98
CA LEU A 18 -5.65 -3.47 6.48
C LEU A 18 -5.47 -4.63 7.48
N ALA A 19 -6.53 -4.95 8.24
CA ALA A 19 -6.52 -6.06 9.18
C ALA A 19 -6.52 -7.42 8.46
N GLU A 20 -5.81 -8.41 9.00
CA GLU A 20 -5.74 -9.77 8.45
C GLU A 20 -7.11 -10.45 8.32
N ASP A 21 -8.06 -10.16 9.20
CA ASP A 21 -9.39 -10.79 9.24
C ASP A 21 -10.49 -10.01 8.51
N CYS A 22 -10.16 -8.90 7.84
CA CYS A 22 -11.17 -8.06 7.18
C CYS A 22 -11.60 -8.55 5.78
N GLY A 23 -11.00 -9.61 5.26
CA GLY A 23 -11.29 -10.14 3.91
C GLY A 23 -10.81 -9.27 2.76
N ASN A 24 -10.06 -8.20 3.03
CA ASN A 24 -9.58 -7.24 2.03
C ASN A 24 -8.04 -7.11 2.04
N GLU A 25 -7.54 -6.51 0.98
CA GLU A 25 -6.15 -6.09 0.75
C GLU A 25 -6.10 -4.59 0.45
N GLY A 26 -4.94 -3.98 0.67
CA GLY A 26 -4.69 -2.60 0.30
C GLY A 26 -3.40 -2.49 -0.49
N TYR A 27 -3.38 -1.55 -1.43
CA TYR A 27 -2.29 -1.37 -2.36
C TYR A 27 -1.87 0.10 -2.44
N ILE A 28 -0.59 0.30 -2.69
CA ILE A 28 -0.06 1.57 -3.20
C ILE A 28 0.26 1.39 -4.68
N GLY A 29 -0.44 2.14 -5.53
CA GLY A 29 -0.15 2.19 -6.96
C GLY A 29 0.79 3.34 -7.28
N ILE A 30 1.79 3.09 -8.12
CA ILE A 30 2.82 4.05 -8.52
C ILE A 30 2.86 4.13 -10.04
N ALA A 31 2.86 5.35 -10.57
CA ALA A 31 3.01 5.58 -12.00
C ALA A 31 4.34 4.98 -12.51
N SER A 32 4.34 4.43 -13.72
CA SER A 32 5.53 3.77 -14.29
C SER A 32 6.76 4.70 -14.42
N ASP A 33 6.54 6.01 -14.45
CA ASP A 33 7.58 7.04 -14.50
C ASP A 33 7.94 7.61 -13.11
N GLY A 34 7.35 7.08 -12.04
CA GLY A 34 7.53 7.56 -10.67
C GLY A 34 6.96 8.96 -10.40
N SER A 35 6.10 9.50 -11.27
CA SER A 35 5.60 10.88 -11.15
C SER A 35 4.50 11.07 -10.11
N ALA A 36 3.77 10.00 -9.78
CA ALA A 36 2.60 10.03 -8.92
C ALA A 36 2.35 8.68 -8.24
N TYR A 37 1.55 8.71 -7.16
CA TYR A 37 1.01 7.52 -6.51
C TYR A 37 -0.47 7.68 -6.19
N HIS A 38 -1.15 6.57 -5.90
CA HIS A 38 -2.48 6.56 -5.29
C HIS A 38 -2.65 5.36 -4.34
N VAL A 39 -3.69 5.43 -3.50
CA VAL A 39 -4.07 4.35 -2.59
C VAL A 39 -5.25 3.59 -3.18
N VAL A 40 -5.16 2.26 -3.24
CA VAL A 40 -6.26 1.38 -3.62
C VAL A 40 -6.59 0.46 -2.44
N ALA A 41 -7.60 0.86 -1.66
CA ALA A 41 -8.08 0.09 -0.51
C ALA A 41 -9.53 0.49 -0.17
N PRO A 42 -10.40 -0.46 0.23
CA PRO A 42 -10.16 -1.90 0.29
C PRO A 42 -10.36 -2.60 -1.07
N VAL A 43 -9.56 -3.63 -1.35
CA VAL A 43 -9.77 -4.58 -2.46
C VAL A 43 -10.15 -5.93 -1.87
N ASP A 44 -11.31 -6.46 -2.21
CA ASP A 44 -11.76 -7.77 -1.73
C ASP A 44 -10.79 -8.88 -2.15
N ARG A 45 -10.42 -9.79 -1.23
CA ARG A 45 -9.43 -10.85 -1.51
C ARG A 45 -9.86 -11.83 -2.60
N GLN A 46 -11.15 -12.08 -2.78
CA GLN A 46 -11.62 -12.94 -3.86
C GLN A 46 -11.42 -12.26 -5.22
N LEU A 47 -11.58 -10.93 -5.28
CA LEU A 47 -11.23 -10.14 -6.45
C LEU A 47 -9.71 -10.10 -6.67
N ALA A 48 -8.93 -9.87 -5.60
CA ALA A 48 -7.48 -9.79 -5.67
C ALA A 48 -6.80 -11.11 -6.06
N SER A 49 -7.31 -12.25 -5.56
CA SER A 49 -6.84 -13.60 -5.91
C SER A 49 -7.27 -14.06 -7.31
N GLY A 50 -8.16 -13.31 -7.99
CA GLY A 50 -8.68 -13.69 -9.30
C GLY A 50 -9.66 -14.87 -9.26
N LEU A 51 -10.16 -15.23 -8.07
CA LEU A 51 -11.17 -16.28 -7.88
C LEU A 51 -12.54 -15.90 -8.47
N ILE A 52 -12.77 -14.60 -8.75
CA ILE A 52 -13.88 -14.11 -9.56
C ILE A 52 -13.34 -13.83 -10.98
N PRO A 53 -13.55 -14.72 -11.96
CA PRO A 53 -12.84 -14.72 -13.24
C PRO A 53 -13.07 -13.47 -14.10
N MET A 54 -14.15 -12.72 -13.84
CA MET A 54 -14.50 -11.52 -14.60
C MET A 54 -13.90 -10.23 -14.05
N ALA A 55 -13.28 -10.23 -12.85
CA ALA A 55 -13.02 -8.98 -12.14
C ALA A 55 -11.55 -8.59 -12.01
N LYS A 56 -10.60 -9.51 -12.24
CA LYS A 56 -9.17 -9.18 -12.15
C LYS A 56 -8.61 -8.79 -13.52
N PRO A 57 -8.09 -7.57 -13.69
CA PRO A 57 -7.33 -7.20 -14.87
C PRO A 57 -6.21 -8.21 -15.15
N SER A 58 -6.12 -8.69 -16.40
CA SER A 58 -5.18 -9.74 -16.82
C SER A 58 -3.70 -9.34 -16.74
N ASN A 59 -3.42 -8.06 -16.49
CA ASN A 59 -2.10 -7.47 -16.39
C ASN A 59 -1.61 -7.30 -14.94
N GLY A 60 -2.34 -7.84 -13.95
CA GLY A 60 -1.97 -7.76 -12.53
C GLY A 60 -2.31 -6.44 -11.84
N THR A 61 -2.99 -5.50 -12.52
CA THR A 61 -3.55 -4.30 -11.89
C THR A 61 -4.69 -4.69 -10.93
N PRO A 62 -4.69 -4.25 -9.66
CA PRO A 62 -5.80 -4.52 -8.74
C PRO A 62 -7.06 -3.79 -9.20
N PHE A 63 -8.23 -4.26 -8.74
CA PHE A 63 -9.49 -3.57 -9.02
C PHE A 63 -9.46 -2.15 -8.41
N GLY A 64 -9.80 -1.13 -9.21
CA GLY A 64 -9.64 0.28 -8.85
C GLY A 64 -8.24 0.87 -9.17
N GLY A 65 -7.32 0.06 -9.69
CA GLY A 65 -6.03 0.51 -10.20
C GLY A 65 -6.08 1.07 -11.63
N TYR A 66 -5.02 1.76 -12.01
CA TYR A 66 -4.72 2.28 -13.33
C TYR A 66 -3.83 1.31 -14.11
N LYS A 67 -4.17 1.10 -15.38
CA LYS A 67 -3.39 0.24 -16.29
C LYS A 67 -1.98 0.82 -16.50
N GLY A 68 -0.97 -0.05 -16.46
CA GLY A 68 0.43 0.32 -16.70
C GLY A 68 1.14 0.89 -15.47
N TRP A 69 0.46 1.00 -14.33
CA TRP A 69 1.06 1.38 -13.06
C TRP A 69 1.59 0.14 -12.31
N HIS A 70 2.57 0.36 -11.44
CA HIS A 70 3.11 -0.68 -10.56
C HIS A 70 2.34 -0.69 -9.24
N TYR A 71 2.05 -1.87 -8.71
CA TYR A 71 1.25 -2.02 -7.50
C TYR A 71 2.01 -2.79 -6.43
N PHE A 72 2.22 -2.13 -5.30
CA PHE A 72 2.73 -2.74 -4.09
C PHE A 72 1.56 -3.16 -3.19
N CYS A 73 1.42 -4.45 -2.92
CA CYS A 73 0.44 -4.95 -1.95
C CYS A 73 0.97 -4.75 -0.54
N CYS A 74 0.27 -3.98 0.28
CA CYS A 74 0.65 -3.78 1.67
C CYS A 74 0.45 -5.06 2.47
N LEU A 75 1.39 -5.33 3.38
CA LEU A 75 1.21 -6.30 4.44
C LEU A 75 0.01 -5.91 5.30
N THR A 76 -0.70 -6.92 5.76
CA THR A 76 -1.81 -6.77 6.71
C THR A 76 -1.28 -6.74 8.15
N HIS A 77 -2.10 -6.24 9.06
CA HIS A 77 -1.80 -6.24 10.50
C HIS A 77 -2.73 -7.17 11.27
N ARG A 78 -2.23 -7.72 12.37
CA ARG A 78 -3.06 -8.46 13.33
C ARG A 78 -4.07 -7.52 13.97
N ASN A 79 -5.31 -8.00 14.11
CA ASN A 79 -6.37 -7.27 14.76
C ASN A 79 -6.42 -7.65 16.25
N ASP A 80 -6.18 -6.69 17.15
CA ASP A 80 -6.44 -6.89 18.58
C ASP A 80 -7.90 -6.51 18.87
N LYS A 81 -8.76 -7.53 19.04
CA LYS A 81 -10.19 -7.36 19.30
C LYS A 81 -10.50 -6.82 20.70
N HIS A 82 -9.52 -6.78 21.60
CA HIS A 82 -9.71 -6.34 22.98
C HIS A 82 -9.31 -4.89 23.22
N SER A 83 -8.56 -4.26 22.29
CA SER A 83 -8.11 -2.88 22.46
C SER A 83 -7.87 -2.16 21.14
N HIS A 84 -8.70 -1.16 20.85
CA HIS A 84 -8.54 -0.27 19.70
C HIS A 84 -7.22 0.50 19.70
N ALA A 85 -6.72 0.93 20.86
CA ALA A 85 -5.46 1.66 20.96
C ALA A 85 -4.26 0.79 20.52
N ARG A 86 -4.16 -0.43 21.06
CA ARG A 86 -3.17 -1.43 20.63
C ARG A 86 -3.33 -1.82 19.16
N ALA A 87 -4.56 -2.05 18.68
CA ALA A 87 -4.79 -2.34 17.26
C ALA A 87 -4.29 -1.20 16.35
N ARG A 88 -4.53 0.07 16.74
CA ARG A 88 -3.99 1.24 16.04
C ARG A 88 -2.47 1.26 16.06
N GLN A 89 -1.85 0.99 17.21
CA GLN A 89 -0.39 0.95 17.35
C GLN A 89 0.25 -0.12 16.45
N TYR A 90 -0.30 -1.34 16.45
CA TYR A 90 0.18 -2.40 15.55
C TYR A 90 0.04 -2.05 14.08
N ARG A 91 -1.04 -1.36 13.71
CA ARG A 91 -1.23 -0.89 12.34
C ARG A 91 -0.21 0.19 11.96
N ILE A 92 0.16 1.10 12.87
CA ILE A 92 1.22 2.09 12.64
C ILE A 92 2.57 1.39 12.44
N GLU A 93 2.92 0.44 13.31
CA GLU A 93 4.16 -0.34 13.19
C GLU A 93 4.21 -1.09 11.86
N LYS A 94 3.10 -1.73 11.48
CA LYS A 94 3.01 -2.44 10.20
C LYS A 94 3.05 -1.49 9.00
N ALA A 95 2.47 -0.29 9.11
CA ALA A 95 2.58 0.74 8.07
C ALA A 95 4.03 1.21 7.87
N ARG A 96 4.82 1.32 8.95
CA ARG A 96 6.26 1.63 8.87
C ARG A 96 7.06 0.48 8.24
N GLU A 97 6.70 -0.75 8.50
CA GLU A 97 7.28 -1.90 7.81
C GLU A 97 6.95 -1.88 6.31
N ASN A 98 5.70 -1.59 5.96
CA ASN A 98 5.28 -1.40 4.57
C ASN A 98 6.02 -0.25 3.89
N ALA A 99 6.28 0.85 4.60
CA ALA A 99 7.09 1.97 4.10
C ALA A 99 8.52 1.53 3.72
N TRP A 100 9.17 0.78 4.59
CA TRP A 100 10.50 0.24 4.29
C TRP A 100 10.48 -0.74 3.11
N LEU A 101 9.45 -1.58 3.01
CA LEU A 101 9.31 -2.56 1.92
C LEU A 101 9.05 -1.88 0.58
N ILE A 102 8.17 -0.88 0.51
CA ILE A 102 7.85 -0.20 -0.75
C ILE A 102 9.05 0.57 -1.29
N GLU A 103 9.87 1.19 -0.43
CA GLU A 103 11.12 1.84 -0.83
C GLU A 103 12.10 0.86 -1.47
N LYS A 104 12.20 -0.35 -0.93
CA LYS A 104 13.05 -1.42 -1.50
C LYS A 104 12.51 -1.94 -2.82
N TRP A 105 11.23 -2.28 -2.85
CA TRP A 105 10.56 -2.77 -4.05
C TRP A 105 10.62 -1.76 -5.20
N ALA A 106 10.46 -0.45 -4.91
CA ALA A 106 10.51 0.59 -5.94
C ALA A 106 11.92 0.82 -6.50
N LYS A 107 12.98 0.58 -5.70
CA LYS A 107 14.36 0.63 -6.20
C LYS A 107 14.60 -0.41 -7.30
N ASP A 108 13.99 -1.59 -7.19
CA ASP A 108 14.08 -2.63 -8.23
C ASP A 108 13.37 -2.21 -9.53
N LEU A 109 12.49 -1.22 -9.47
CA LEU A 109 11.80 -0.60 -10.61
C LEU A 109 12.50 0.67 -11.12
N ASP A 110 13.69 0.98 -10.60
CA ASP A 110 14.39 2.24 -10.84
C ASP A 110 13.59 3.50 -10.43
N ILE A 111 12.67 3.38 -9.47
CA ILE A 111 11.89 4.50 -8.92
C ILE A 111 12.44 4.88 -7.55
N GLU A 112 12.76 6.15 -7.35
CA GLU A 112 13.18 6.68 -6.04
C GLU A 112 11.95 7.12 -5.24
N ILE A 113 11.77 6.54 -4.06
CA ILE A 113 10.70 6.88 -3.12
C ILE A 113 11.32 7.37 -1.82
N GLU A 114 10.68 8.38 -1.23
CA GLU A 114 10.89 8.79 0.15
C GLU A 114 9.53 8.74 0.87
N VAL A 115 9.45 8.01 1.97
CA VAL A 115 8.25 8.01 2.81
C VAL A 115 8.33 9.10 3.86
N VAL A 116 7.36 10.02 3.81
CA VAL A 116 7.21 11.11 4.79
C VAL A 116 6.36 10.60 5.96
N ASP A 117 6.96 10.52 7.16
CA ASP A 117 6.23 10.21 8.40
C ASP A 117 5.41 11.42 8.87
N ASP A 118 4.21 11.55 8.33
CA ASP A 118 3.19 12.55 8.67
C ASP A 118 2.26 12.11 9.82
N MET A 119 2.60 11.01 10.50
CA MET A 119 1.80 10.44 11.59
C MET A 119 2.50 10.49 12.95
N SER A 120 3.75 10.96 13.00
CA SER A 120 4.47 11.17 14.24
C SER A 120 3.84 12.31 15.06
N PRO A 121 3.80 12.22 16.40
CA PRO A 121 3.19 13.25 17.26
C PRO A 121 3.87 14.63 17.22
N LEU A 122 4.97 14.75 16.49
CA LEU A 122 5.74 15.97 16.28
C LEU A 122 5.54 16.58 14.87
N GLY A 123 4.61 16.03 14.08
CA GLY A 123 4.20 16.55 12.77
C GLY A 123 3.23 17.72 12.90
#